data_AF-A0A3D1IUK2-F1
#
_entry.id   AF-A0A3D1IUK2-F1
#
_cell.length_a   1.000
_cell.length_b   1.000
_cell.length_c   1.000
_cell.angle_alpha   90.00
_cell.angle_beta   90.00
_cell.angle_gamma   90.00
#
_symmetry.space_group_name_H-M   'P 1'
#
loop_
_entity.id
_entity.type
_entity.pdbx_description
1 polymer ?
#
loop_
_entity_poly.entity_id
_entity_poly.type
_entity_poly.pdbx_seq_one_letter_code
_entity_poly.pdbx_strand_id
1 'polypeptide(L)' 'LASTVQLSAVAAEHYDAVFYPGGHGPLWDLAEDSKSIQLIETMHAAGKPVAAVCHAPGVLRHAKNADGSPLVQGK' A
#
# COMPACT_ATOMS: atom_id res chain seq x y z
N LEU A 1 -17.65 -3.92 -9.22
CA LEU A 1 -17.92 -3.05 -8.05
C LEU A 1 -18.84 -3.69 -7.01
N ALA A 2 -19.80 -4.56 -7.39
CA ALA A 2 -20.73 -5.16 -6.44
C ALA A 2 -20.10 -6.02 -5.31
N SER A 3 -18.82 -6.40 -5.46
CA SER A 3 -18.09 -7.22 -4.48
C SER A 3 -16.82 -6.55 -3.95
N THR A 4 -16.65 -5.24 -4.17
CA THR A 4 -15.50 -4.51 -3.62
C THR A 4 -15.67 -4.38 -2.11
N VAL A 5 -14.72 -4.91 -1.35
CA VAL A 5 -14.71 -4.80 0.11
C VAL A 5 -14.07 -3.48 0.56
N GLN A 6 -14.44 -3.01 1.74
CA GLN A 6 -13.75 -1.88 2.37
C GLN A 6 -12.34 -2.30 2.77
N LEU A 7 -11.37 -1.41 2.54
CA LEU A 7 -9.97 -1.65 2.90
C LEU A 7 -9.78 -1.90 4.40
N SER A 8 -10.59 -1.28 5.25
CA SER A 8 -10.59 -1.48 6.70
C SER A 8 -10.94 -2.91 7.15
N ALA A 9 -11.59 -3.70 6.30
CA ALA A 9 -11.92 -5.10 6.56
C ALA A 9 -10.86 -6.09 6.04
N VAL A 10 -9.80 -5.59 5.39
CA VAL A 10 -8.71 -6.39 4.83
C VAL A 10 -7.63 -6.61 5.90
N ALA A 11 -7.25 -7.87 6.09
CA ALA A 11 -6.15 -8.26 6.97
C ALA A 11 -4.98 -8.79 6.11
N ALA A 12 -3.78 -8.25 6.32
CA ALA A 12 -2.59 -8.55 5.51
C ALA A 12 -2.17 -10.01 5.57
N GLU A 13 -2.51 -10.69 6.68
CA GLU A 13 -2.18 -12.09 6.93
C GLU A 13 -2.90 -13.03 5.96
N HIS A 14 -4.06 -12.62 5.42
CA HIS A 14 -4.87 -13.43 4.51
C HIS A 14 -4.39 -13.42 3.06
N TYR A 15 -3.36 -12.64 2.73
CA TYR A 15 -2.89 -12.46 1.35
C TYR A 15 -1.38 -12.66 1.25
N ASP A 16 -0.91 -13.18 0.12
CA ASP A 16 0.53 -13.36 -0.12
C ASP A 16 1.22 -12.11 -0.66
N ALA A 17 0.46 -11.19 -1.28
CA ALA A 17 0.96 -9.95 -1.88
C ALA A 17 -0.14 -8.89 -1.97
N VAL A 18 0.24 -7.62 -2.20
CA VAL A 18 -0.69 -6.52 -2.51
C VAL A 18 -0.30 -5.85 -3.82
N PHE A 19 -1.30 -5.55 -4.64
CA PHE A 19 -1.14 -4.91 -5.95
C PHE A 19 -2.01 -3.65 -6.04
N TYR A 20 -1.38 -2.52 -6.28
CA TYR A 20 -2.02 -1.23 -6.52
C TYR A 20 -2.02 -0.94 -8.03
N PRO A 21 -3.15 -1.11 -8.73
CA PRO A 21 -3.25 -0.73 -10.14
C PRO A 21 -3.17 0.79 -10.29
N GLY A 22 -2.80 1.22 -11.49
CA GLY A 22 -2.65 2.63 -11.83
C GLY A 22 -3.94 3.44 -11.91
N GLY A 23 -3.86 4.55 -12.65
CA GLY A 23 -4.88 5.60 -12.65
C GLY A 23 -4.51 6.71 -11.68
N HIS A 24 -5.14 7.86 -11.85
CA HIS A 24 -4.82 9.07 -11.07
C HIS A 24 -5.40 9.00 -9.64
N GLY A 25 -6.53 8.30 -9.45
CA GLY A 25 -7.25 8.17 -8.18
C GLY A 25 -6.39 7.87 -6.94
N PRO A 26 -5.51 6.85 -6.94
CA PRO A 26 -4.67 6.50 -5.80
C PRO A 26 -3.85 7.65 -5.20
N LEU A 27 -3.56 8.71 -5.97
CA LEU A 27 -2.85 9.89 -5.49
C LEU A 27 -3.72 10.80 -4.60
N TRP A 28 -5.04 10.72 -4.72
CA TRP A 28 -5.99 11.53 -3.93
C TRP A 28 -6.48 10.82 -2.68
N ASP A 29 -6.69 9.51 -2.73
CA ASP A 29 -7.26 8.74 -1.63
C ASP A 29 -6.23 7.81 -0.96
N LEU A 30 -5.76 6.78 -1.65
CA LEU A 30 -4.95 5.70 -1.08
C LEU A 30 -3.57 6.14 -0.63
N ALA A 31 -3.03 7.22 -1.19
CA ALA A 31 -1.76 7.81 -0.75
C ALA A 31 -1.87 8.50 0.62
N GLU A 32 -3.06 8.99 0.98
CA GLU A 32 -3.29 9.72 2.24
C GLU A 32 -4.08 8.88 3.27
N ASP A 33 -4.61 7.71 2.86
CA ASP A 33 -5.35 6.80 3.73
C ASP A 33 -4.42 5.99 4.65
N SER A 34 -4.62 6.15 5.96
CA SER A 34 -3.82 5.48 6.99
C SER A 34 -3.89 3.93 6.94
N LYS A 35 -4.99 3.35 6.48
CA LYS A 35 -5.12 1.88 6.34
C LYS A 35 -4.37 1.37 5.13
N SER A 36 -4.38 2.11 4.03
CA SER A 36 -3.54 1.84 2.85
C SER A 36 -2.06 1.86 3.20
N ILE A 37 -1.62 2.90 3.92
CA ILE A 37 -0.23 3.03 4.39
C ILE A 37 0.13 1.85 5.31
N GLN A 38 -0.70 1.57 6.30
CA GLN A 38 -0.47 0.46 7.24
C GLN A 38 -0.41 -0.89 6.53
N LEU A 39 -1.25 -1.13 5.51
CA LEU A 39 -1.23 -2.36 4.73
C LEU A 39 0.10 -2.52 3.99
N ILE A 40 0.59 -1.47 3.32
CA ILE A 40 1.88 -1.47 2.63
C ILE A 40 3.02 -1.81 3.59
N GLU A 41 3.08 -1.12 4.74
CA GLU A 41 4.11 -1.32 5.76
C GLU A 41 4.06 -2.73 6.33
N THR A 42 2.87 -3.25 6.61
CA THR A 42 2.68 -4.61 7.14
C THR A 42 3.11 -5.68 6.14
N MET A 43 2.71 -5.53 4.87
CA MET A 43 3.12 -6.46 3.81
C MET A 43 4.64 -6.43 3.63
N HIS A 44 5.24 -5.24 3.60
CA HIS A 44 6.69 -5.10 3.47
C HIS A 44 7.45 -5.71 4.66
N ALA A 45 7.03 -5.42 5.89
CA ALA A 45 7.64 -5.95 7.11
C ALA A 45 7.53 -7.49 7.19
N ALA A 46 6.46 -8.06 6.64
CA ALA A 46 6.29 -9.52 6.51
C ALA A 46 7.10 -10.13 5.35
N GLY A 47 7.88 -9.34 4.61
CA GLY A 47 8.62 -9.79 3.42
C GLY A 47 7.72 -10.14 2.23
N LYS A 48 6.45 -9.71 2.25
CA LYS A 48 5.48 -9.97 1.20
C LYS A 48 5.59 -8.93 0.07
N PRO A 49 5.40 -9.32 -1.20
CA PRO A 49 5.49 -8.38 -2.31
C PRO A 49 4.44 -7.25 -2.25
N VAL A 50 4.91 -6.03 -2.49
CA VAL A 50 4.11 -4.83 -2.73
C VAL A 50 4.40 -4.35 -4.14
N ALA A 51 3.40 -4.36 -5.02
CA ALA A 51 3.54 -3.94 -6.40
C ALA A 51 2.60 -2.77 -6.71
N ALA A 52 3.12 -1.77 -7.42
CA ALA A 52 2.35 -0.59 -7.83
C ALA A 52 2.75 -0.18 -9.25
N VAL A 53 1.77 0.17 -10.10
CA VAL A 53 1.99 0.45 -11.53
C VAL A 53 1.43 1.81 -11.93
N CYS A 54 2.07 2.46 -12.92
CA CYS A 54 1.69 3.76 -13.47
C CYS A 54 1.81 4.87 -12.41
N HIS A 55 0.71 5.46 -11.93
CA HIS A 55 0.73 6.51 -10.90
C HIS A 55 0.61 5.95 -9.47
N ALA A 56 0.22 4.68 -9.34
CA ALA A 56 0.05 4.05 -8.03
C ALA A 56 1.29 4.03 -7.15
N PRO A 57 2.56 4.03 -7.64
CA PRO A 57 3.72 4.17 -6.75
C PRO A 57 3.67 5.40 -5.83
N GLY A 58 2.84 6.41 -6.14
CA GLY A 58 2.57 7.52 -5.23
C GLY A 58 1.97 7.12 -3.87
N VAL A 59 1.34 5.94 -3.74
CA VAL A 59 0.85 5.43 -2.45
C VAL A 59 1.97 5.15 -1.44
N LEU A 60 3.23 5.06 -1.91
CA LEU A 60 4.40 4.84 -1.08
C LEU A 60 4.90 6.13 -0.40
N ARG A 61 4.32 7.29 -0.73
CA ARG A 61 4.77 8.62 -0.27
C ARG A 61 4.97 8.70 1.25
N HIS A 62 4.04 8.12 2.01
CA HIS A 62 4.03 8.17 3.48
C HIS A 62 4.39 6.85 4.13
N ALA A 63 4.61 5.79 3.35
CA ALA A 63 4.98 4.47 3.87
C ALA A 63 6.42 4.48 4.40
N LYS A 64 6.62 3.86 5.56
CA LYS A 64 7.89 3.86 6.29
C LYS A 64 8.35 2.46 6.66
N ASN A 65 9.65 2.33 6.83
CA ASN A 65 10.26 1.18 7.50
C ASN A 65 9.97 1.24 9.02
N ALA A 66 10.25 0.15 9.73
CA ALA A 66 10.07 0.07 11.18
C ALA A 66 10.89 1.09 11.97
N ASP A 67 11.99 1.60 11.41
CA ASP A 67 12.82 2.66 11.98
C ASP A 67 12.30 4.09 11.67
N GLY A 68 11.17 4.20 10.96
CA GLY A 68 10.54 5.46 10.57
C GLY A 68 11.12 6.11 9.32
N SER A 69 12.16 5.52 8.69
CA SER A 69 12.68 6.00 7.41
C SER A 69 11.70 5.73 6.26
N PRO A 70 11.70 6.54 5.18
CA PRO A 70 10.84 6.27 4.03
C PRO A 70 11.10 4.89 3.44
N LEU A 71 10.04 4.13 3.16
CA LEU A 71 10.12 2.75 2.68
C LEU A 71 10.94 2.62 1.37
N VAL A 72 10.85 3.63 0.53
CA VAL A 72 11.52 3.70 -0.78
C VAL A 72 12.87 4.42 -0.75
N GLN A 73 13.41 4.72 0.43
CA GLN A 73 14.70 5.39 0.54
C GLN A 73 15.80 4.55 -0.12
N GLY A 74 16.50 5.14 -1.09
CA GLY A 74 17.62 4.50 -1.79
C GLY A 74 17.24 3.36 -2.74
N LYS A 75 15.96 3.26 -3.13
CA LYS A 75 15.47 2.34 -4.17
C LYS A 75 15.32 3.04 -5.51
#